data_AF-A0A3A0D7M6-F1
#
_entry.id   AF-A0A3A0D7M6-F1
#
_cell.length_a   1.000
_cell.length_b   1.000
_cell.length_c   1.000
_cell.angle_alpha   90.00
_cell.angle_beta   90.00
_cell.angle_gamma   90.00
#
_symmetry.space_group_name_H-M   'P 1'
#
loop_
_entity.id
_entity.type
_entity.pdbx_description
1 polymer ?
#
loop_
_entity_poly.entity_id
_entity_poly.type
_entity_poly.pdbx_seq_one_letter_code
_entity_poly.pdbx_strand_id
1 'polypeptide(L)' 'MLVSRPTHSLLGLVVALVLASNAAAADLSGCWEGCWNSCATGHHGKLRATICKVDDAHYCARFSGTFFRVIPFRISAV' A
#
# COMPACT_ATOMS: atom_id res chain seq x y z
N MET A 1 12.28 28.71 -45.62
CA MET A 1 11.79 27.65 -44.72
C MET A 1 11.42 28.28 -43.38
N LEU A 2 10.13 28.45 -43.07
CA LEU A 2 9.67 28.83 -41.73
C LEU A 2 9.25 27.55 -41.00
N VAL A 3 10.05 27.12 -40.01
CA VAL A 3 9.67 26.01 -39.13
C VAL A 3 8.68 26.55 -38.11
N SER A 4 7.39 26.21 -38.29
CA SER A 4 6.34 26.47 -37.31
C SER A 4 6.69 25.78 -35.99
N ARG A 5 6.85 26.54 -34.91
CA ARG A 5 7.15 25.99 -33.58
C ARG A 5 5.87 25.37 -32.99
N PRO A 6 5.93 24.17 -32.38
CA PRO A 6 4.77 23.43 -31.95
C PRO A 6 4.19 24.02 -30.66
N THR A 7 3.32 25.01 -30.78
CA THR A 7 2.52 25.57 -29.67
C THR A 7 1.63 24.54 -28.97
N HIS A 8 1.44 23.37 -29.58
CA HIS A 8 0.59 22.30 -29.08
C HIS A 8 1.26 21.49 -27.96
N SER A 9 2.60 21.43 -27.91
CA SER A 9 3.34 20.70 -26.87
C SER A 9 3.25 21.37 -25.51
N LEU A 10 3.25 22.70 -25.46
CA LEU A 10 3.16 23.43 -24.19
C LEU A 10 1.74 23.35 -23.61
N LEU A 11 0.72 23.48 -24.46
CA LEU A 11 -0.68 23.33 -24.05
C LEU A 11 -0.96 21.90 -23.56
N GLY A 12 -0.43 20.89 -24.25
CA GLY A 12 -0.52 19.49 -23.81
C GLY A 12 0.16 19.22 -22.46
N LEU A 13 1.32 19.83 -22.21
CA LEU A 13 2.02 19.72 -20.93
C LEU A 13 1.25 20.37 -19.78
N VAL A 14 0.68 21.55 -20.00
CA VAL A 14 -0.13 22.24 -18.97
C VAL A 14 -1.39 21.44 -18.66
N VAL A 15 -2.06 20.89 -19.68
CA VAL A 15 -3.21 20.00 -19.48
C VAL A 15 -2.80 18.75 -18.70
N ALA A 16 -1.66 18.12 -19.03
CA ALA A 16 -1.17 16.96 -18.30
C ALA A 16 -0.83 17.28 -16.82
N LEU A 17 -0.25 18.45 -16.52
CA LEU A 17 0.03 18.89 -15.15
C LEU A 17 -1.25 19.18 -14.35
N VAL A 18 -2.26 19.78 -14.99
CA VAL A 18 -3.55 20.06 -14.34
C VAL A 18 -4.34 18.77 -14.10
N LEU A 19 -4.21 17.79 -15.00
CA LEU A 19 -4.83 16.47 -14.87
C LEU A 19 -4.03 15.49 -13.99
N ALA A 20 -2.80 15.82 -13.61
CA ALA A 20 -2.02 15.05 -12.68
C ALA A 20 -2.67 15.16 -11.29
N SER A 21 -3.53 14.19 -10.96
CA SER A 21 -4.09 14.06 -9.63
C SER A 21 -2.96 13.74 -8.65
N ASN A 22 -2.88 14.51 -7.57
CA ASN A 22 -2.09 14.12 -6.41
C ASN A 22 -2.76 12.89 -5.80
N ALA A 23 -2.30 11.71 -6.21
CA ALA A 23 -2.69 10.46 -5.58
C ALA A 23 -2.12 10.47 -4.15
N ALA A 24 -2.95 10.90 -3.20
CA ALA A 24 -2.63 10.76 -1.78
C ALA A 24 -2.55 9.26 -1.47
N ALA A 25 -1.47 8.84 -0.81
CA ALA A 25 -1.41 7.49 -0.29
C ALA A 25 -2.56 7.27 0.69
N ALA A 26 -3.25 6.14 0.58
CA ALA A 26 -4.28 5.77 1.54
C ALA A 26 -3.65 5.54 2.91
N ASP A 27 -4.31 6.01 3.96
CA ASP A 27 -3.88 5.70 5.32
C ASP A 27 -4.20 4.23 5.63
N LEU A 28 -3.15 3.45 5.93
CA LEU A 28 -3.26 2.03 6.27
C LEU A 28 -3.63 1.79 7.74
N SER A 29 -3.71 2.84 8.55
CA SER A 29 -3.98 2.72 9.98
C SER A 29 -5.34 2.08 10.27
N GLY A 30 -5.39 1.23 11.29
CA GLY A 30 -6.64 0.61 11.75
C GLY A 30 -6.50 -0.87 12.10
N CYS A 31 -7.67 -1.49 12.29
CA CYS A 31 -7.81 -2.91 12.57
C CYS A 31 -8.17 -3.67 11.30
N TRP A 32 -7.42 -4.72 11.02
CA TRP A 32 -7.54 -5.55 9.84
C TRP A 32 -7.80 -7.00 10.23
N GLU A 33 -8.59 -7.69 9.40
CA GLU A 33 -8.86 -9.11 9.52
C GLU A 33 -8.77 -9.76 8.13
N GLY A 34 -8.20 -10.97 8.09
CA GLY A 34 -8.08 -11.75 6.87
C GLY A 34 -7.50 -13.13 7.16
N CYS A 35 -6.81 -13.68 6.16
CA CYS A 35 -6.14 -14.98 6.24
C CYS A 35 -4.66 -14.85 5.83
N TRP A 36 -3.80 -15.66 6.43
CA TRP A 36 -2.42 -15.85 5.98
C TRP A 36 -2.30 -17.16 5.20
N ASN A 37 -1.35 -17.23 4.26
CA ASN A 37 -1.01 -18.43 3.50
C ASN A 37 0.52 -18.49 3.31
N SER A 38 1.12 -19.64 3.59
CA SER A 38 2.55 -19.91 3.36
C SER A 38 2.74 -20.62 2.04
N CYS A 39 3.35 -19.95 1.07
CA CYS A 39 3.69 -20.55 -0.22
C CYS A 39 4.70 -21.71 -0.10
N ALA A 40 5.54 -21.71 0.94
CA ALA A 40 6.57 -22.73 1.15
C ALA A 40 6.02 -24.04 1.73
N THR A 41 4.95 -23.96 2.54
CA THR A 41 4.45 -25.11 3.30
C THR A 41 2.96 -25.41 3.10
N GLY A 42 2.22 -24.54 2.41
CA GLY A 42 0.77 -24.65 2.18
C GLY A 42 -0.10 -24.37 3.41
N HIS A 43 0.50 -24.11 4.57
CA HIS A 43 -0.25 -23.78 5.77
C HIS A 43 -0.93 -22.41 5.66
N HIS A 44 -2.11 -22.30 6.26
CA HIS A 44 -2.92 -21.09 6.23
C HIS A 44 -3.78 -20.98 7.49
N GLY A 45 -4.33 -19.80 7.74
CA GLY A 45 -5.20 -19.56 8.87
C GLY A 45 -5.65 -18.12 9.02
N LYS A 46 -6.42 -17.83 10.07
CA LYS A 46 -6.90 -16.47 10.36
C LYS A 46 -5.74 -15.56 10.78
N LEU A 47 -5.76 -14.32 10.30
CA LEU A 47 -4.82 -13.27 10.64
C LEU A 47 -5.59 -12.00 11.02
N ARG A 48 -5.19 -11.38 12.12
CA ARG A 48 -5.60 -10.02 12.49
C ARG A 48 -4.37 -9.13 12.52
N ALA A 49 -4.51 -7.89 12.10
CA ALA A 49 -3.46 -6.89 12.22
C ALA A 49 -4.00 -5.59 12.83
N THR A 50 -3.18 -4.92 13.64
CA THR A 50 -3.38 -3.51 13.98
C THR A 50 -2.23 -2.73 13.37
N ILE A 51 -2.56 -1.81 12.47
CA ILE A 51 -1.60 -0.97 11.78
C ILE A 51 -1.71 0.45 12.34
N CYS A 52 -0.57 1.06 12.67
CA CYS A 52 -0.50 2.42 13.16
C CYS A 52 0.55 3.19 12.36
N LYS A 53 0.18 4.36 11.82
CA LYS A 53 1.12 5.29 11.19
C LYS A 53 2.17 5.74 12.22
N VAL A 54 3.44 5.68 11.84
CA VAL A 54 4.57 6.17 12.65
C VAL A 54 4.96 7.56 12.15
N ASP A 55 5.14 7.70 10.84
CA ASP A 55 5.40 8.96 10.14
C ASP A 55 4.90 8.87 8.69
N ASP A 56 5.26 9.83 7.83
CA ASP A 56 4.78 9.89 6.43
C ASP A 56 5.25 8.74 5.52
N ALA A 57 6.27 7.98 5.93
CA ALA A 57 6.82 6.87 5.17
C ALA A 57 6.71 5.51 5.88
N HIS A 58 6.42 5.48 7.18
CA HIS A 58 6.49 4.26 7.99
C HIS A 58 5.19 3.93 8.73
N TYR A 59 4.95 2.63 8.85
CA TYR A 59 3.82 2.06 9.59
C TYR A 59 4.31 0.93 10.49
N CYS A 60 3.81 0.89 11.73
CA CYS A 60 3.99 -0.28 12.57
C CYS A 60 2.79 -1.20 12.44
N ALA A 61 3.02 -2.45 12.08
CA ALA A 61 1.98 -3.48 11.97
C ALA A 61 2.19 -4.56 13.04
N ARG A 62 1.16 -4.78 13.85
CA ARG A 62 1.13 -5.85 14.87
C ARG A 62 0.18 -6.96 14.40
N PHE A 63 0.71 -8.12 14.11
CA PHE A 63 -0.02 -9.28 13.61
C PHE A 63 -0.34 -10.27 14.74
N SER A 64 -1.49 -10.91 14.67
CA SER A 64 -1.84 -12.07 15.49
C SER A 64 -2.62 -13.09 14.68
N GLY A 65 -2.35 -14.37 14.90
CA GLY A 65 -3.01 -15.45 14.18
C GLY A 65 -2.77 -16.81 14.83
N THR A 66 -3.14 -17.86 14.12
CA THR A 66 -2.82 -19.24 14.52
C THR A 66 -2.08 -19.97 13.40
N PHE A 67 -0.99 -20.65 13.77
CA PHE A 67 -0.29 -21.63 12.95
C PHE A 67 -0.92 -23.01 13.17
N PHE A 68 -1.07 -23.78 12.09
CA PHE A 68 -1.72 -25.10 12.11
C PHE A 68 -3.08 -25.11 12.85
N ARG A 69 -3.82 -23.99 12.80
CA ARG A 69 -5.07 -23.69 13.52
C ARG A 69 -4.99 -23.65 15.05
N VAL A 70 -3.96 -24.22 15.69
CA VAL A 70 -3.91 -24.38 17.16
C VAL A 70 -2.78 -23.62 17.85
N ILE A 71 -1.71 -23.23 17.16
CA ILE A 71 -0.56 -22.55 17.78
C ILE A 71 -0.72 -21.04 17.59
N PRO A 72 -1.04 -20.25 18.63
CA PRO A 72 -1.15 -18.80 18.47
C PRO A 72 0.23 -18.18 18.22
N PHE A 73 0.28 -17.13 17.40
CA PHE A 73 1.48 -16.33 17.20
C PHE A 73 1.18 -14.84 17.24
N ARG A 74 2.22 -14.04 17.56
CA ARG A 74 2.21 -12.59 17.49
C ARG A 74 3.56 -12.11 16.93
N ILE A 75 3.51 -11.24 15.93
CA ILE A 75 4.69 -10.70 15.26
C ILE A 75 4.46 -9.20 15.03
N SER A 76 5.51 -8.39 15.15
CA SER A 76 5.45 -6.96 14.79
C SER A 76 6.45 -6.66 13.69
N ALA A 77 6.09 -5.74 12.79
CA ALA A 77 6.95 -5.19 11.74
C ALA A 77 6.82 -3.67 11.70
N VAL A 78 7.88 -2.99 11.26
CA VAL A 78 7.96 -1.54 11.04
C VAL A 78 8.55 -1.31 9.66
#